data_AF-A0A1H7HMN8-F1
#
_entry.id   AF-A0A1H7HMN8-F1
#
_cell.length_a   1.000
_cell.length_b   1.000
_cell.length_c   1.000
_cell.angle_alpha   90.00
_cell.angle_beta   90.00
_cell.angle_gamma   90.00
#
_symmetry.space_group_name_H-M   'P 1'
#
loop_
_entity.id
_entity.type
_entity.pdbx_description
1 polymer ?
#
loop_
_entity_poly.entity_id
_entity_poly.type
_entity_poly.pdbx_seq_one_letter_code
_entity_poly.pdbx_strand_id
1 'polypeptide(L)'
;MRAGARQDRRVRTPDRPLPSRAALLLVLGAATWMPCRYGVMTTWDGTWLGLDYAGWNRAVLVPLALLAAGAVMATRDAPARAAAVGWSVVATGFGLSWFGVVTEFVVGGGLRGGSRDLAVAGWTTYLVGTAVTAVGALVLAAALAGRDRATAAAAGLAAVAILAWVPLLAVGPDGVAVVDQLIGGAAWAAVGLLGRSRSPAAPLPATA
;
A
#
# COMPACT_ATOMS: atom_id res chain seq x y z
N MET A 1 26.93 36.10 -47.89
CA MET A 1 26.13 36.32 -46.67
C MET A 1 25.15 35.17 -46.52
N ARG A 2 25.43 34.18 -45.66
CA ARG A 2 24.53 33.04 -45.41
C ARG A 2 23.79 33.29 -44.10
N ALA A 3 22.46 33.22 -44.20
CA ALA A 3 21.53 33.45 -43.11
C ALA A 3 21.87 32.58 -41.89
N GLY A 4 21.90 33.22 -40.72
CA GLY A 4 22.15 32.57 -39.45
C GLY A 4 21.03 31.61 -39.09
N ALA A 5 21.33 30.32 -39.10
CA ALA A 5 20.56 29.32 -38.39
C ALA A 5 20.80 29.51 -36.88
N ARG A 6 20.06 30.44 -36.26
CA ARG A 6 19.77 30.35 -34.83
C ARG A 6 18.89 29.12 -34.65
N GLN A 7 19.54 27.96 -34.48
CA GLN A 7 18.89 26.79 -33.92
C GLN A 7 18.44 27.17 -32.51
N ASP A 8 17.13 27.39 -32.39
CA ASP A 8 16.39 27.32 -31.15
C ASP A 8 16.81 26.06 -30.40
N ARG A 9 17.75 26.22 -29.47
CA ARG A 9 18.07 25.23 -28.46
C ARG A 9 16.90 25.22 -27.49
N ARG A 10 15.76 24.68 -27.92
CA ARG A 10 14.66 24.33 -27.02
C ARG A 10 15.25 23.33 -26.05
N VAL A 11 15.57 23.80 -24.85
CA VAL A 11 15.78 22.99 -23.67
C VAL A 11 14.50 22.16 -23.55
N ARG A 12 14.53 20.92 -24.06
CA ARG A 12 13.56 19.90 -23.69
C ARG A 12 13.78 19.72 -22.20
N THR A 13 12.94 20.35 -21.39
CA THR A 13 12.71 19.91 -20.01
C THR A 13 12.61 18.39 -20.06
N PRO A 14 13.40 17.64 -19.27
CA PRO A 14 13.26 16.20 -19.26
C PRO A 14 11.81 15.91 -18.88
N ASP A 15 11.04 15.37 -19.82
CA ASP A 15 9.68 14.92 -19.61
C ASP A 15 9.74 13.92 -18.46
N ARG A 16 9.43 14.37 -17.25
CA ARG A 16 9.35 13.47 -16.11
C ARG A 16 8.20 12.52 -16.41
N PRO A 17 8.44 11.20 -16.49
CA PRO A 17 7.37 10.26 -16.75
C PRO A 17 6.30 10.43 -15.67
N LEU A 18 5.05 10.62 -16.11
CA LEU A 18 3.91 10.76 -15.22
C LEU A 18 3.76 9.50 -14.35
N PRO A 19 3.31 9.63 -13.09
CA PRO A 19 2.90 8.51 -12.26
C PRO A 19 2.02 7.50 -13.00
N SER A 20 2.35 6.21 -12.95
CA SER A 20 1.38 5.18 -13.30
C SER A 20 0.19 5.25 -12.34
N ARG A 21 -1.01 4.89 -12.81
CA ARG A 21 -2.22 4.90 -11.98
C ARG A 21 -2.07 3.98 -10.76
N ALA A 22 -1.46 2.81 -10.94
CA ALA A 22 -1.13 1.87 -9.85
C ALA A 22 -0.26 2.55 -8.78
N ALA A 23 0.82 3.22 -9.20
CA ALA A 23 1.72 3.93 -8.28
C ALA A 23 1.00 5.05 -7.52
N LEU A 24 0.14 5.82 -8.19
CA LEU A 24 -0.60 6.90 -7.56
C LEU A 24 -1.55 6.34 -6.48
N LEU A 25 -2.29 5.28 -6.78
CA LEU A 25 -3.21 4.65 -5.85
C LEU A 25 -2.49 4.06 -4.63
N LEU A 26 -1.36 3.38 -4.85
CA LEU A 26 -0.54 2.84 -3.76
C LEU A 26 -0.01 3.95 -2.85
N VAL A 27 0.49 5.05 -3.42
CA VAL A 27 1.02 6.19 -2.65
C VAL A 27 -0.10 6.90 -1.89
N LEU A 28 -1.25 7.16 -2.52
CA LEU A 28 -2.38 7.81 -1.86
C LEU A 28 -2.96 6.92 -0.76
N GLY A 29 -3.09 5.62 -1.01
CA GLY A 29 -3.54 4.65 -0.01
C GLY A 29 -2.59 4.60 1.18
N ALA A 30 -1.28 4.53 0.93
CA ALA A 30 -0.26 4.56 1.98
C ALA A 30 -0.22 5.89 2.76
N ALA A 31 -0.38 7.02 2.07
CA ALA A 31 -0.36 8.34 2.72
C ALA A 31 -1.61 8.57 3.58
N THR A 32 -2.77 8.05 3.16
CA THR A 32 -4.02 8.14 3.94
C THR A 32 -4.10 7.08 5.04
N TRP A 33 -3.35 5.98 4.93
CA TRP A 33 -3.23 4.94 5.97
C TRP A 33 -2.67 5.50 7.27
N MET A 34 -1.57 6.26 7.20
CA MET A 34 -0.85 6.78 8.37
C MET A 34 -1.77 7.58 9.32
N PRO A 35 -2.49 8.63 8.88
CA PRO A 35 -3.37 9.38 9.77
C PRO A 35 -4.58 8.56 10.24
N CYS A 36 -5.14 7.67 9.40
CA CYS A 36 -6.27 6.85 9.82
C CYS A 36 -5.89 5.91 10.98
N ARG A 37 -4.73 5.25 10.86
CA ARG A 37 -4.25 4.33 11.88
C ARG A 37 -3.83 5.06 13.16
N TYR A 38 -3.25 6.26 13.03
CA TYR A 38 -2.92 7.10 14.18
C TYR A 38 -4.19 7.47 14.97
N GLY A 39 -5.27 7.82 14.24
CA GLY A 39 -6.57 8.06 14.84
C GLY A 39 -7.14 6.84 15.55
N VAL A 40 -7.08 5.64 14.97
CA VAL A 40 -7.52 4.40 15.62
C VAL A 40 -6.85 4.19 16.99
N MET A 41 -5.55 4.49 17.12
CA MET A 41 -4.84 4.26 18.38
C MET A 41 -5.11 5.32 19.44
N THR A 42 -5.25 6.57 19.04
CA THR A 42 -5.43 7.69 19.96
C THR A 42 -6.87 7.84 20.47
N THR A 43 -7.81 7.08 19.90
CA THR A 43 -9.25 7.24 20.17
C THR A 43 -9.90 6.03 20.84
N TRP A 44 -9.13 5.15 21.48
CA TRP A 44 -9.68 4.00 22.21
C TRP A 44 -10.72 4.42 23.26
N ASP A 45 -10.43 5.47 24.03
CA ASP A 45 -11.31 6.02 25.09
C ASP A 45 -11.75 7.47 24.85
N GLY A 46 -11.62 7.97 23.62
CA GLY A 46 -11.88 9.37 23.32
C GLY A 46 -12.15 9.63 21.85
N THR A 47 -11.98 10.88 21.45
CA THR A 47 -12.13 11.31 20.06
C THR A 47 -10.92 12.13 19.62
N TRP A 48 -10.63 12.07 18.33
CA TRP A 48 -9.61 12.91 17.68
C TRP A 48 -10.18 13.38 16.34
N LEU A 49 -10.12 14.69 16.10
CA LEU A 49 -10.75 15.35 14.94
C LEU A 49 -12.24 15.01 14.76
N GLY A 50 -12.96 14.82 15.88
CA GLY A 50 -14.40 14.52 15.87
C GLY A 50 -14.78 13.08 15.54
N LEU A 51 -13.80 12.18 15.38
CA LEU A 51 -14.02 10.75 15.16
C LEU A 51 -13.59 9.95 16.40
N ASP A 52 -14.41 8.96 16.76
CA ASP A 52 -14.12 7.95 17.78
C ASP A 52 -13.38 6.74 17.17
N TYR A 53 -13.05 5.75 18.00
CA TYR A 53 -12.39 4.51 17.56
C TYR A 53 -13.07 3.86 16.35
N ALA A 54 -14.41 3.78 16.37
CA ALA A 54 -15.18 3.19 15.29
C ALA A 54 -15.14 4.05 14.02
N GLY A 55 -15.25 5.38 14.17
CA GLY A 55 -15.12 6.35 13.08
C GLY A 55 -13.77 6.27 12.38
N TRP A 56 -12.67 6.21 13.14
CA TRP A 56 -11.33 6.04 12.57
C TRP A 56 -11.13 4.69 11.89
N ASN A 57 -11.66 3.59 12.44
CA ASN A 57 -11.63 2.30 11.75
C ASN A 57 -12.45 2.32 10.45
N ARG A 58 -13.60 3.00 10.40
CA ARG A 58 -14.34 3.20 9.13
C ARG A 58 -13.53 4.02 8.13
N ALA A 59 -12.78 5.03 8.58
CA ALA A 59 -11.92 5.82 7.70
C ALA A 59 -10.83 4.97 7.02
N VAL A 60 -10.37 3.89 7.65
CA VAL A 60 -9.40 2.93 7.08
C VAL A 60 -9.92 2.22 5.80
N LEU A 61 -11.24 2.23 5.55
CA LEU A 61 -11.79 1.70 4.30
C LEU A 61 -11.25 2.42 3.05
N VAL A 62 -10.96 3.72 3.14
CA VAL A 62 -10.41 4.51 2.03
C VAL A 62 -8.99 4.04 1.66
N PRO A 63 -7.99 4.06 2.57
CA PRO A 63 -6.66 3.60 2.22
C PRO A 63 -6.63 2.14 1.78
N LEU A 64 -7.42 1.24 2.39
CA LEU A 64 -7.50 -0.16 1.97
C LEU A 64 -8.04 -0.33 0.55
N ALA A 65 -9.09 0.42 0.17
CA ALA A 65 -9.63 0.39 -1.19
C ALA A 65 -8.62 0.90 -2.23
N LEU A 66 -7.90 1.98 -1.90
CA LEU A 66 -6.86 2.54 -2.76
C LEU A 66 -5.69 1.56 -2.94
N LEU A 67 -5.23 0.93 -1.86
CA LEU A 67 -4.16 -0.07 -1.88
C LEU A 67 -4.58 -1.32 -2.67
N ALA A 68 -5.80 -1.82 -2.47
CA ALA A 68 -6.34 -2.94 -3.23
C ALA A 68 -6.42 -2.61 -4.74
N ALA A 69 -6.97 -1.46 -5.09
CA ALA A 69 -7.08 -1.02 -6.49
C ALA A 69 -5.69 -0.83 -7.12
N GLY A 70 -4.75 -0.21 -6.39
CA GLY A 70 -3.36 -0.06 -6.82
C GLY A 70 -2.68 -1.40 -7.10
N ALA A 71 -2.86 -2.38 -6.20
CA ALA A 71 -2.35 -3.74 -6.37
C ALA A 71 -2.98 -4.48 -7.56
N VAL A 72 -4.31 -4.38 -7.75
CA VAL A 72 -4.99 -4.96 -8.93
C VAL A 72 -4.44 -4.39 -10.24
N MET A 73 -4.19 -3.08 -10.29
CA MET A 73 -3.59 -2.46 -11.48
C MET A 73 -2.15 -2.92 -11.67
N ALA A 74 -1.36 -2.99 -10.60
CA ALA A 74 0.02 -3.49 -10.66
C ALA A 74 0.11 -4.96 -11.10
N THR A 75 -0.90 -5.80 -10.81
CA THR A 75 -0.99 -7.17 -11.36
C THR A 75 -1.03 -7.17 -12.89
N ARG A 76 -1.82 -6.27 -13.50
CA ARG A 76 -2.02 -6.22 -14.97
C ARG A 76 -0.76 -5.76 -15.70
N ASP A 77 -0.01 -4.86 -15.06
CA ASP A 77 1.19 -4.26 -15.62
C ASP A 77 2.48 -5.02 -15.23
N ALA A 78 2.34 -6.17 -14.55
CA ALA A 78 3.48 -6.88 -13.98
C ALA A 78 4.39 -7.48 -15.07
N PRO A 79 5.72 -7.28 -14.99
CA PRO A 79 6.67 -7.73 -16.01
C PRO A 79 6.90 -9.25 -16.01
N ALA A 80 6.39 -9.96 -15.01
CA ALA A 80 6.56 -11.40 -14.87
C ALA A 80 5.37 -12.03 -14.12
N ARG A 81 5.07 -13.29 -14.46
CA ARG A 81 4.00 -14.06 -13.81
C ARG A 81 4.14 -14.12 -12.28
N ALA A 82 5.36 -14.32 -11.77
CA ALA A 82 5.60 -14.37 -10.32
C ALA A 82 5.25 -13.04 -9.62
N ALA A 83 5.59 -11.90 -10.24
CA ALA A 83 5.21 -10.59 -9.72
C ALA A 83 3.70 -10.35 -9.82
N ALA A 84 3.05 -10.79 -10.92
CA ALA A 84 1.60 -10.73 -11.07
C ALA A 84 0.87 -11.55 -10.00
N VAL A 85 1.39 -12.73 -9.65
CA VAL A 85 0.88 -13.56 -8.55
C VAL A 85 1.05 -12.83 -7.22
N GLY A 86 2.24 -12.30 -6.93
CA GLY A 86 2.50 -11.52 -5.71
C GLY A 86 1.51 -10.36 -5.57
N TRP A 87 1.32 -9.56 -6.62
CA TRP A 87 0.35 -8.46 -6.63
C TRP A 87 -1.11 -8.91 -6.46
N SER A 88 -1.50 -10.04 -7.07
CA SER A 88 -2.84 -10.60 -6.90
C SER A 88 -3.11 -11.03 -5.45
N VAL A 89 -2.12 -11.63 -4.80
CA VAL A 89 -2.21 -12.05 -3.40
C VAL A 89 -2.28 -10.82 -2.48
N VAL A 90 -1.45 -9.80 -2.74
CA VAL A 90 -1.51 -8.50 -2.04
C VAL A 90 -2.91 -7.87 -2.18
N ALA A 91 -3.44 -7.80 -3.40
CA ALA A 91 -4.77 -7.23 -3.66
C ALA A 91 -5.86 -7.99 -2.90
N THR A 92 -5.80 -9.32 -2.89
CA THR A 92 -6.71 -10.18 -2.13
C THR A 92 -6.63 -9.88 -0.65
N GLY A 93 -5.41 -9.76 -0.10
CA GLY A 93 -5.20 -9.45 1.30
C GLY A 93 -5.78 -8.09 1.71
N PHE A 94 -5.56 -7.04 0.91
CA PHE A 94 -6.20 -5.73 1.14
C PHE A 94 -7.73 -5.81 1.03
N GLY A 95 -8.26 -6.56 0.06
CA GLY A 95 -9.71 -6.77 -0.10
C GLY A 95 -10.34 -7.47 1.10
N LEU A 96 -9.71 -8.53 1.63
CA LEU A 96 -10.16 -9.21 2.84
C LEU A 96 -10.08 -8.30 4.07
N SER A 97 -9.01 -7.52 4.18
CA SER A 97 -8.85 -6.53 5.25
C SER A 97 -9.97 -5.49 5.22
N TRP A 98 -10.28 -4.98 4.02
CA TRP A 98 -11.37 -4.05 3.80
C TRP A 98 -12.72 -4.66 4.21
N PHE A 99 -12.98 -5.90 3.79
CA PHE A 99 -14.21 -6.60 4.13
C PHE A 99 -14.35 -6.87 5.63
N GLY A 100 -13.26 -7.18 6.32
CA GLY A 100 -13.23 -7.33 7.78
C GLY A 100 -13.66 -6.05 8.49
N VAL A 101 -13.11 -4.89 8.08
CA VAL A 101 -13.47 -3.58 8.63
C VAL A 101 -14.95 -3.25 8.37
N VAL A 102 -15.47 -3.54 7.16
CA VAL A 102 -16.91 -3.36 6.87
C VAL A 102 -17.77 -4.21 7.79
N THR A 103 -17.43 -5.49 7.92
CA THR A 103 -18.19 -6.44 8.74
C THR A 103 -18.23 -6.00 10.20
N GLU A 104 -17.10 -5.60 10.77
CA GLU A 104 -17.01 -5.19 12.17
C GLU A 104 -17.64 -3.80 12.42
N PHE A 105 -17.23 -2.78 11.66
CA PHE A 105 -17.50 -1.38 12.03
C PHE A 105 -18.64 -0.72 11.27
N VAL A 106 -19.00 -1.23 10.08
CA VAL A 106 -20.11 -0.70 9.28
C VAL A 106 -21.38 -1.51 9.51
N VAL A 107 -21.29 -2.84 9.40
CA VAL A 107 -22.43 -3.74 9.63
C VAL A 107 -22.60 -4.05 11.12
N GLY A 108 -21.50 -4.40 11.79
CA GLY A 108 -21.51 -4.82 13.20
C GLY A 108 -21.52 -3.70 14.22
N GLY A 109 -21.33 -2.42 13.82
CA GLY A 109 -21.32 -1.27 14.72
C GLY A 109 -20.10 -1.16 15.65
N GLY A 110 -19.15 -2.10 15.59
CA GLY A 110 -17.96 -2.18 16.44
C GLY A 110 -18.22 -2.76 17.84
N LEU A 111 -17.14 -3.15 18.53
CA LEU A 111 -17.16 -3.88 19.81
C LEU A 111 -17.95 -3.20 20.95
N ARG A 112 -18.10 -1.87 20.94
CA ARG A 112 -18.83 -1.13 21.99
C ARG A 112 -20.31 -0.93 21.70
N GLY A 113 -20.75 -1.09 20.46
CA GLY A 113 -22.07 -0.65 20.00
C GLY A 113 -22.90 -1.71 19.28
N GLY A 114 -22.34 -2.86 18.90
CA GLY A 114 -23.11 -3.88 18.20
C GLY A 114 -22.64 -5.32 18.41
N SER A 115 -22.99 -6.21 17.48
CA SER A 115 -22.92 -7.66 17.70
C SER A 115 -21.49 -8.15 17.88
N ARG A 116 -21.24 -8.84 18.99
CA ARG A 116 -19.96 -9.49 19.29
C ARG A 116 -19.55 -10.47 18.19
N ASP A 117 -20.49 -11.21 17.63
CA ASP A 117 -20.19 -12.21 16.60
C ASP A 117 -19.72 -11.54 15.30
N LEU A 118 -20.36 -10.44 14.92
CA LEU A 118 -19.94 -9.64 13.76
C LEU A 118 -18.59 -8.97 14.00
N ALA A 119 -18.34 -8.48 15.22
CA ALA A 119 -17.05 -7.91 15.56
C ALA A 119 -15.92 -8.94 15.51
N VAL A 120 -16.12 -10.14 16.08
CA VAL A 120 -15.15 -11.23 16.03
C VAL A 120 -14.92 -11.71 14.59
N ALA A 121 -15.98 -11.87 13.80
CA ALA A 121 -15.88 -12.28 12.40
C ALA A 121 -15.15 -11.23 11.55
N GLY A 122 -15.49 -9.95 11.71
CA GLY A 122 -14.84 -8.85 11.00
C GLY A 122 -13.37 -8.73 11.37
N TRP A 123 -13.05 -8.76 12.66
CA TRP A 123 -11.67 -8.75 13.15
C TRP A 123 -10.85 -9.93 12.64
N THR A 124 -11.41 -11.15 12.71
CA THR A 124 -10.75 -12.35 12.20
C THR A 124 -10.47 -12.24 10.70
N THR A 125 -11.46 -11.78 9.93
CA THR A 125 -11.29 -11.61 8.48
C THR A 125 -10.25 -10.54 8.15
N TYR A 126 -10.21 -9.46 8.93
CA TYR A 126 -9.18 -8.44 8.82
C TYR A 126 -7.78 -9.02 9.05
N LEU A 127 -7.59 -9.79 10.12
CA LEU A 127 -6.31 -10.43 10.42
C LEU A 127 -5.87 -11.41 9.34
N VAL A 128 -6.78 -12.24 8.82
CA VAL A 128 -6.49 -13.12 7.68
C VAL A 128 -6.08 -12.30 6.46
N GLY A 129 -6.77 -11.20 6.17
CA GLY A 129 -6.42 -10.30 5.07
C GLY A 129 -5.02 -9.70 5.21
N THR A 130 -4.64 -9.24 6.41
CA THR A 130 -3.29 -8.71 6.67
C THR A 130 -2.21 -9.79 6.50
N ALA A 131 -2.45 -11.02 6.98
CA ALA A 131 -1.53 -12.14 6.80
C ALA A 131 -1.35 -12.50 5.31
N VAL A 132 -2.46 -12.57 4.55
CA VAL A 132 -2.43 -12.80 3.10
C VAL A 132 -1.64 -11.68 2.39
N THR A 133 -1.82 -10.42 2.81
CA THR A 133 -1.09 -9.27 2.27
C THR A 133 0.42 -9.42 2.50
N ALA A 134 0.84 -9.80 3.71
CA ALA A 134 2.25 -10.03 4.03
C ALA A 134 2.86 -11.15 3.18
N VAL A 135 2.16 -12.28 3.02
CA VAL A 135 2.59 -13.39 2.16
C VAL A 135 2.74 -12.92 0.71
N GLY A 136 1.76 -12.20 0.18
CA GLY A 136 1.83 -11.62 -1.17
C GLY A 136 3.01 -10.67 -1.35
N ALA A 137 3.30 -9.85 -0.34
CA ALA A 137 4.43 -8.93 -0.36
C ALA A 137 5.79 -9.65 -0.30
N LEU A 138 5.91 -10.77 0.43
CA LEU A 138 7.12 -11.62 0.39
C LEU A 138 7.31 -12.28 -0.97
N VAL A 139 6.23 -12.81 -1.58
CA VAL A 139 6.26 -13.37 -2.93
C VAL A 139 6.69 -12.30 -3.94
N LEU A 140 6.14 -11.10 -3.83
CA LEU A 140 6.50 -9.96 -4.67
C LEU A 140 7.98 -9.58 -4.48
N ALA A 141 8.47 -9.49 -3.24
CA ALA A 141 9.86 -9.18 -2.94
C ALA A 141 10.81 -10.22 -3.56
N ALA A 142 10.52 -11.51 -3.39
CA ALA A 142 11.31 -12.59 -3.98
C ALA A 142 11.30 -12.53 -5.52
N ALA A 143 10.14 -12.27 -6.13
CA ALA A 143 10.00 -12.15 -7.58
C ALA A 143 10.78 -10.96 -8.17
N LEU A 144 10.97 -9.88 -7.39
CA LEU A 144 11.65 -8.67 -7.81
C LEU A 144 13.13 -8.62 -7.42
N ALA A 145 13.61 -9.46 -6.48
CA ALA A 145 14.95 -9.39 -5.91
C ALA A 145 16.10 -9.34 -6.95
N GLY A 146 15.93 -10.04 -8.08
CA GLY A 146 16.93 -10.07 -9.16
C GLY A 146 16.84 -8.91 -10.17
N ARG A 147 15.75 -8.12 -10.17
CA ARG A 147 15.44 -7.13 -11.22
C ARG A 147 15.26 -5.71 -10.70
N ASP A 148 14.61 -5.58 -9.56
CA ASP A 148 14.34 -4.31 -8.88
C ASP A 148 14.49 -4.50 -7.37
N ARG A 149 15.74 -4.41 -6.90
CA ARG A 149 16.09 -4.61 -5.49
C ARG A 149 15.45 -3.58 -4.57
N ALA A 150 15.21 -2.36 -5.06
CA ALA A 150 14.66 -1.29 -4.23
C ALA A 150 13.17 -1.55 -3.96
N THR A 151 12.39 -1.87 -5.00
CA THR A 151 10.98 -2.26 -4.83
C THR A 151 10.86 -3.59 -4.09
N ALA A 152 11.77 -4.54 -4.31
CA ALA A 152 11.82 -5.79 -3.55
C ALA A 152 12.06 -5.56 -2.06
N ALA A 153 13.02 -4.71 -1.70
CA ALA A 153 13.31 -4.36 -0.31
C ALA A 153 12.12 -3.63 0.35
N ALA A 154 11.47 -2.71 -0.36
CA ALA A 154 10.29 -2.02 0.14
C ALA A 154 9.11 -2.99 0.37
N ALA A 155 8.86 -3.92 -0.56
CA ALA A 155 7.84 -4.96 -0.39
C ALA A 155 8.18 -5.92 0.77
N GLY A 156 9.45 -6.31 0.89
CA GLY A 156 9.92 -7.13 2.01
C GLY A 156 9.77 -6.41 3.35
N LEU A 157 10.10 -5.12 3.42
CA LEU A 157 9.91 -4.29 4.61
C LEU A 157 8.43 -4.16 4.97
N ALA A 158 7.55 -3.98 3.99
CA ALA A 158 6.10 -3.94 4.22
C ALA A 158 5.61 -5.28 4.82
N ALA A 159 6.07 -6.41 4.30
CA ALA A 159 5.73 -7.72 4.84
C ALA A 159 6.23 -7.91 6.28
N VAL A 160 7.50 -7.57 6.54
CA VAL A 160 8.09 -7.66 7.88
C VAL A 160 7.35 -6.75 8.86
N ALA A 161 7.00 -5.53 8.47
CA ALA A 161 6.24 -4.61 9.31
C ALA A 161 4.87 -5.18 9.70
N ILE A 162 4.15 -5.78 8.75
CA ILE A 162 2.86 -6.44 9.03
C ILE A 162 3.04 -7.64 9.96
N LEU A 163 4.05 -8.49 9.73
CA LEU A 163 4.30 -9.68 10.55
C LEU A 163 4.83 -9.35 11.95
N ALA A 164 5.60 -8.26 12.08
CA ALA A 164 6.13 -7.78 13.35
C ALA A 164 5.03 -7.31 14.30
N TRP A 165 3.82 -7.02 13.81
CA TRP A 165 2.70 -6.60 14.64
C TRP A 165 2.38 -7.61 15.76
N VAL A 166 2.43 -8.91 15.47
CA VAL A 166 2.12 -9.97 16.44
C VAL A 166 3.10 -9.99 17.63
N PRO A 167 4.43 -10.04 17.44
CA PRO A 167 5.37 -9.95 18.57
C PRO A 167 5.38 -8.58 19.22
N LEU A 168 5.10 -7.49 18.49
CA LEU A 168 5.08 -6.15 19.07
C LEU A 168 3.90 -5.90 20.00
N LEU A 169 2.76 -6.56 19.79
CA LEU A 169 1.65 -6.57 20.76
C LEU A 169 2.09 -7.09 22.13
N ALA A 170 3.07 -8.00 22.18
CA ALA A 170 3.62 -8.51 23.44
C ALA A 170 4.54 -7.51 24.16
N VAL A 171 5.06 -6.48 23.46
CA VAL A 171 5.98 -5.47 24.00
C VAL A 171 5.22 -4.24 24.53
N GLY A 172 3.94 -4.10 24.18
CA GLY A 172 3.06 -3.02 24.63
C GLY A 172 2.56 -2.13 23.49
N PRO A 173 1.51 -1.32 23.73
CA PRO A 173 0.79 -0.57 22.70
C PRO A 173 1.66 0.46 21.95
N ASP A 174 2.68 1.03 22.60
CA ASP A 174 3.55 2.04 21.99
C ASP A 174 4.46 1.47 20.89
N GLY A 175 4.96 0.23 21.07
CA GLY A 175 5.79 -0.46 20.07
C GLY A 175 5.01 -0.87 18.82
N VAL A 176 3.72 -1.20 19.00
CA VAL A 176 2.78 -1.52 17.93
C VAL A 176 2.47 -0.30 17.07
N ALA A 177 2.34 0.87 17.70
CA ALA A 177 1.99 2.13 17.03
C ALA A 177 3.03 2.57 15.99
N VAL A 178 4.31 2.43 16.31
CA VAL A 178 5.38 2.94 15.45
C VAL A 178 5.62 2.04 14.23
N VAL A 179 5.63 0.72 14.42
CA VAL A 179 6.04 -0.22 13.36
C VAL A 179 4.90 -0.54 12.39
N ASP A 180 3.68 -0.77 12.87
CA ASP A 180 2.55 -1.14 12.01
C ASP A 180 2.08 0.04 11.13
N GLN A 181 2.25 1.28 11.63
CA GLN A 181 1.55 2.43 11.04
C GLN A 181 2.44 3.32 10.19
N LEU A 182 3.63 3.65 10.67
CA LEU A 182 4.57 4.51 9.94
C LEU A 182 5.43 3.69 8.98
N ILE A 183 5.98 2.57 9.45
CA ILE A 183 6.87 1.74 8.62
C ILE A 183 6.05 0.99 7.56
N GLY A 184 4.92 0.37 7.93
CA GLY A 184 4.02 -0.29 6.98
C GLY A 184 3.50 0.66 5.90
N GLY A 185 2.98 1.83 6.30
CA GLY A 185 2.54 2.87 5.37
C GLY A 185 3.68 3.39 4.48
N ALA A 186 4.82 3.75 5.06
CA ALA A 186 5.96 4.27 4.31
C ALA A 186 6.53 3.24 3.34
N ALA A 187 6.57 1.97 3.73
CA ALA A 187 7.00 0.88 2.87
C ALA A 187 6.10 0.72 1.65
N TRP A 188 4.76 0.76 1.82
CA TRP A 188 3.83 0.73 0.67
C TRP A 188 3.91 1.96 -0.22
N ALA A 189 4.11 3.15 0.36
CA ALA A 189 4.39 4.36 -0.42
C ALA A 189 5.69 4.19 -1.23
N ALA A 190 6.74 3.64 -0.61
CA ALA A 190 8.01 3.37 -1.28
C ALA A 190 7.86 2.35 -2.41
N VAL A 191 7.07 1.28 -2.24
CA VAL A 191 6.74 0.34 -3.33
C VAL A 191 6.12 1.07 -4.52
N GLY A 192 5.16 1.96 -4.28
CA GLY A 192 4.52 2.76 -5.34
C GLY A 192 5.47 3.76 -6.01
N LEU A 193 6.39 4.36 -5.26
CA LEU A 193 7.36 5.34 -5.78
C LEU A 193 8.52 4.69 -6.55
N LEU A 194 9.05 3.58 -6.06
CA LEU A 194 10.28 2.94 -6.56
C LEU A 194 10.04 2.07 -7.80
N GLY A 195 8.84 1.48 -7.95
CA GLY A 195 8.45 0.68 -9.12
C GLY A 195 8.45 1.45 -10.46
N ARG A 196 8.80 2.74 -10.46
CA ARG A 196 8.98 3.59 -11.65
C ARG A 196 10.37 3.55 -12.26
N SER A 197 11.36 2.99 -11.57
CA SER A 197 12.77 3.34 -11.86
C SER A 197 13.31 2.77 -13.18
N ARG A 198 12.60 1.90 -13.90
CA ARG A 198 13.03 1.38 -15.22
C ARG A 198 11.87 1.01 -16.14
N SER A 199 11.26 2.00 -16.79
CA SER A 199 10.78 1.73 -18.16
C SER A 199 12.02 1.47 -19.03
N PRO A 200 12.07 0.39 -19.83
CA PRO A 200 13.15 0.20 -20.77
C PRO A 200 13.18 1.41 -21.70
N ALA A 201 14.35 2.04 -21.83
CA ALA A 201 14.58 3.03 -22.88
C ALA A 201 14.10 2.42 -24.20
N ALA A 202 13.32 3.17 -24.97
CA ALA A 202 12.88 2.76 -26.29
C ALA A 202 14.08 2.19 -27.06
N PRO A 203 13.96 1.03 -27.73
CA PRO A 203 15.05 0.52 -28.54
C PRO A 203 15.45 1.61 -29.52
N LEU A 204 16.74 1.98 -29.50
CA LEU A 204 17.28 2.92 -30.48
C LEU A 204 16.89 2.38 -31.87
N PRO A 205 16.34 3.20 -32.77
CA PRO A 205 16.04 2.74 -34.12
C PRO A 205 17.35 2.20 -34.70
N ALA A 206 17.31 0.95 -35.14
CA ALA A 206 18.39 0.36 -35.90
C ALA A 206 18.65 1.29 -37.09
N THR A 207 19.78 1.98 -37.07
CA THR A 207 20.24 2.76 -38.21
C THR A 207 20.46 1.78 -39.36
N ALA A 208 19.71 2.00 -40.43
CA ALA A 208 19.83 1.31 -41.71
C ALA A 208 21.19 1.57 -42.37
#